data_AF-A0A1G6AML0-F1
#
_entry.id   AF-A0A1G6AML0-F1
#
_cell.length_a   1.000
_cell.length_b   1.000
_cell.length_c   1.000
_cell.angle_alpha   90.00
_cell.angle_beta   90.00
_cell.angle_gamma   90.00
#
_symmetry.space_group_name_H-M   'P 1'
#
loop_
_entity.id
_entity.type
_entity.pdbx_description
1 polymer ?
#
loop_
_entity_poly.entity_id
_entity_poly.type
_entity_poly.pdbx_seq_one_letter_code
_entity_poly.pdbx_strand_id
1 'polypeptide(L)'
;MSETKYHFRREGNHFKLSSSQNRSEQAERPTPVQPIAPKRVKRSIWSSIGSFFGILFSGIVMILGFLIATPFFLLSVLWNWVITFIGLSIFWIFVGAIYYGMILGLAMDTNLIFNNTSIPILLIVSLLGAILLTIAQIRE
;
A
#
# COMPACT_ATOMS: atom_id res chain seq x y z
N MET A 1 55.11 -8.22 34.14
CA MET A 1 55.44 -7.75 32.78
C MET A 1 54.42 -6.70 32.39
N SER A 2 54.82 -5.44 32.21
CA SER A 2 53.91 -4.32 31.91
C SER A 2 53.71 -4.16 30.41
N GLU A 3 52.48 -4.31 29.93
CA GLU A 3 52.13 -4.14 28.52
C GLU A 3 52.03 -2.65 28.15
N THR A 4 52.94 -2.18 27.30
CA THR A 4 52.90 -0.81 26.76
C THR A 4 51.85 -0.75 25.64
N LYS A 5 50.67 -0.21 25.93
CA LYS A 5 49.62 0.00 24.92
C LYS A 5 49.99 1.15 24.00
N TYR A 6 50.23 0.85 22.72
CA TYR A 6 50.42 1.83 21.66
C TYR A 6 49.09 2.13 20.97
N HIS A 7 48.77 3.42 20.79
CA HIS A 7 47.60 3.85 20.04
C HIS A 7 48.01 4.30 18.64
N PHE A 8 47.50 3.59 17.63
CA PHE A 8 47.70 3.93 16.23
C PHE A 8 46.53 4.78 15.75
N ARG A 9 46.82 6.00 15.29
CA ARG A 9 45.83 6.86 14.63
C ARG A 9 46.34 7.25 13.26
N ARG A 10 45.56 6.97 12.21
CA ARG A 10 45.87 7.34 10.83
C ARG A 10 45.38 8.76 10.57
N GLU A 11 46.28 9.67 10.26
CA GLU A 11 45.95 11.01 9.75
C GLU A 11 46.40 11.10 8.30
N GLY A 12 45.47 10.91 7.37
CA GLY A 12 45.75 10.94 5.93
C GLY A 12 46.68 9.80 5.48
N ASN A 13 47.77 10.15 4.78
CA ASN A 13 48.67 9.18 4.14
C ASN A 13 49.91 8.79 4.98
N HIS A 14 49.97 9.21 6.25
CA HIS A 14 51.04 8.82 7.16
C HIS A 14 50.48 8.34 8.51
N PHE A 15 51.21 7.45 9.18
CA PHE A 15 50.90 6.95 10.52
C PHE A 15 51.84 7.61 11.54
N LYS A 16 51.27 8.22 12.57
CA LYS A 16 52.04 8.68 13.74
C LYS A 16 51.86 7.69 14.89
N LEU A 17 52.99 7.19 15.39
CA LEU A 17 53.10 6.43 16.64
C LEU A 17 53.35 7.42 17.78
N SER A 18 52.50 7.40 18.81
CA SER A 18 52.74 8.16 20.03
C SER A 18 52.77 7.20 21.22
N SER A 19 53.89 7.16 21.94
CA SER A 19 54.02 6.47 23.22
C SER A 19 53.64 7.44 24.35
N SER A 20 53.04 6.90 25.41
CA SER A 20 52.58 7.66 26.59
C SER A 20 53.69 8.39 27.35
N GLN A 21 54.96 8.15 26.99
CA GLN A 21 56.13 8.72 27.64
C GLN A 21 56.43 10.17 27.23
N ASN A 22 55.90 10.65 26.09
CA ASN A 22 56.08 12.04 25.64
C ASN A 22 54.95 12.99 26.05
N ARG A 23 54.00 12.55 26.90
CA ARG A 23 52.85 13.37 27.31
C ARG A 23 53.20 14.47 28.32
N SER A 24 54.37 14.38 28.96
CA SER A 24 54.76 15.26 30.08
C SER A 24 55.58 16.49 29.67
N GLU A 25 56.05 16.59 28.43
CA GLU A 25 56.99 17.66 28.00
C GLU A 25 56.39 18.63 26.96
N GLN A 26 55.09 18.57 26.69
CA GLN A 26 54.44 19.45 25.71
C GLN A 26 53.24 20.20 26.28
N ALA A 27 53.36 20.60 27.54
CA ALA A 27 52.52 21.58 28.20
C ALA A 27 53.17 22.97 28.09
N GLU A 28 53.35 23.52 26.88
CA GLU A 28 53.59 24.96 26.64
C GLU A 28 53.80 25.25 25.14
N ARG A 29 52.72 25.57 24.41
CA ARG A 29 52.68 26.65 23.39
C ARG A 29 51.31 26.74 22.72
N PRO A 30 50.74 27.95 22.55
CA PRO A 30 49.43 28.15 21.93
C PRO A 30 49.51 28.28 20.40
N THR A 31 48.34 28.13 19.74
CA THR A 31 47.92 28.46 18.35
C THR A 31 47.78 27.29 17.35
N PRO A 32 46.90 27.38 16.32
CA PRO A 32 45.65 28.14 16.18
C PRO A 32 44.43 27.22 15.91
N VAL A 33 43.23 27.67 16.29
CA VAL A 33 41.97 26.99 15.95
C VAL A 33 41.75 27.07 14.44
N GLN A 34 41.99 25.97 13.72
CA GLN A 34 41.55 25.85 12.32
C GLN A 34 40.03 25.75 12.29
N PRO A 35 39.32 26.55 11.47
CA PRO A 35 37.91 26.35 11.26
C PRO A 35 37.73 25.04 10.49
N ILE A 36 37.03 24.07 11.08
CA ILE A 36 36.55 22.88 10.38
C ILE A 36 35.54 23.37 9.33
N ALA A 37 36.03 23.65 8.12
CA ALA A 37 35.16 23.97 7.01
C ALA A 37 34.19 22.78 6.82
N PRO A 38 32.86 23.01 6.79
CA PRO A 38 31.93 21.94 6.50
C PRO A 38 32.19 21.48 5.08
N LYS A 39 32.56 20.20 4.93
CA LYS A 39 32.70 19.53 3.63
C LYS A 39 31.34 19.68 2.93
N ARG A 40 31.23 20.67 2.03
CA ARG A 40 30.01 20.88 1.24
C ARG A 40 29.89 19.67 0.32
N VAL A 41 29.13 18.67 0.75
CA VAL A 41 28.69 17.56 -0.09
C VAL A 41 27.92 18.22 -1.22
N LYS A 42 28.54 18.34 -2.40
CA LYS A 42 27.83 18.73 -3.61
C LYS A 42 26.75 17.68 -3.82
N ARG A 43 25.52 17.97 -3.38
CA ARG A 43 24.34 17.18 -3.74
C ARG A 43 24.30 17.20 -5.26
N SER A 44 24.66 16.08 -5.85
CA SER A 44 24.68 15.89 -7.29
C SER A 44 23.25 16.11 -7.80
N ILE A 45 23.03 17.17 -8.57
CA ILE A 45 21.76 17.44 -9.27
C ILE A 45 21.39 16.23 -10.15
N TRP A 46 22.39 15.45 -10.57
CA TRP A 46 22.23 14.18 -11.27
C TRP A 46 21.57 13.07 -10.43
N SER A 47 21.86 13.00 -9.12
CA SER A 47 21.13 12.09 -8.21
C SER A 47 19.67 12.52 -7.99
N SER A 48 19.39 13.82 -8.10
CA SER A 48 18.04 14.36 -8.01
C SER A 48 17.22 14.08 -9.27
N ILE A 49 17.84 14.13 -10.46
CA ILE A 49 17.13 13.86 -11.74
C ILE A 49 16.69 12.39 -11.81
N GLY A 50 17.54 11.46 -11.38
CA GLY A 50 17.19 10.03 -11.31
C GLY A 50 16.07 9.73 -10.31
N SER A 51 16.06 10.41 -9.16
CA SER A 51 14.96 10.31 -8.19
C SER A 51 13.64 10.85 -8.74
N PHE A 52 13.66 11.94 -9.52
CA PHE A 52 12.47 12.48 -10.19
C PHE A 52 11.89 11.50 -11.21
N PHE A 53 12.72 10.91 -12.08
CA PHE A 53 12.26 9.89 -13.03
C PHE A 53 11.77 8.62 -12.31
N GLY A 54 12.37 8.23 -11.18
CA GLY A 54 11.89 7.12 -10.37
C GLY A 54 10.49 7.33 -9.81
N ILE A 55 10.20 8.53 -9.27
CA ILE A 55 8.87 8.88 -8.76
C ILE A 55 7.85 8.97 -9.91
N LEU A 56 8.24 9.57 -11.03
CA LEU A 56 7.37 9.69 -12.21
C LEU A 56 7.02 8.31 -12.79
N PHE A 57 8.02 7.45 -12.94
CA PHE A 57 7.86 6.10 -13.45
C PHE A 57 7.02 5.23 -12.49
N SER A 58 7.22 5.36 -11.18
CA SER A 58 6.38 4.71 -10.17
C SER A 58 4.92 5.14 -10.27
N GLY A 59 4.65 6.44 -10.45
CA GLY A 59 3.30 6.96 -10.65
C GLY A 59 2.65 6.42 -11.93
N ILE A 60 3.40 6.39 -13.04
CA ILE A 60 2.92 5.86 -14.32
C ILE A 60 2.59 4.37 -14.22
N VAL A 61 3.47 3.58 -13.60
CA VAL A 61 3.24 2.14 -13.40
C VAL A 61 2.03 1.88 -12.51
N MET A 62 1.83 2.66 -11.44
CA MET A 62 0.65 2.57 -10.58
C MET A 62 -0.64 2.86 -11.35
N ILE A 63 -0.67 3.94 -12.15
CA ILE A 63 -1.84 4.33 -12.95
C ILE A 63 -2.14 3.27 -14.02
N LEU A 64 -1.12 2.76 -14.72
CA LEU A 64 -1.28 1.70 -15.71
C LEU A 64 -1.80 0.41 -15.06
N GLY A 65 -1.27 0.04 -13.89
CA GLY A 65 -1.75 -1.11 -13.12
C GLY A 65 -3.22 -0.96 -12.74
N PHE A 66 -3.63 0.20 -12.24
CA PHE A 66 -5.02 0.50 -11.93
C PHE A 66 -5.91 0.49 -13.19
N LEU A 67 -5.46 1.09 -14.29
CA LEU A 67 -6.21 1.17 -15.55
C LEU A 67 -6.46 -0.20 -16.16
N ILE A 68 -5.54 -1.15 -15.97
CA ILE A 68 -5.68 -2.52 -16.43
C ILE A 68 -6.52 -3.34 -15.44
N ALA A 69 -6.30 -3.20 -14.13
CA ALA A 69 -7.01 -3.98 -13.12
C ALA A 69 -8.51 -3.62 -13.03
N THR A 70 -8.85 -2.33 -13.20
CA THR A 70 -10.22 -1.82 -13.08
C THR A 70 -11.22 -2.49 -14.04
N PRO A 71 -10.97 -2.59 -15.37
CA PRO A 71 -11.90 -3.27 -16.27
C PRO A 71 -12.07 -4.74 -15.91
N PHE A 72 -11.00 -5.46 -15.56
CA PHE A 72 -11.13 -6.87 -15.14
C PHE A 72 -11.95 -7.01 -13.86
N PHE A 73 -11.71 -6.15 -12.87
CA PHE A 73 -12.52 -6.11 -11.65
C PHE A 73 -14.00 -5.86 -11.96
N LEU A 74 -14.31 -4.87 -12.80
CA LEU A 74 -15.67 -4.57 -13.23
C LEU A 74 -16.33 -5.76 -13.94
N LEU A 75 -15.61 -6.44 -14.83
CA LEU A 75 -16.10 -7.65 -15.51
C LEU A 75 -16.40 -8.79 -14.50
N SER A 76 -15.51 -9.01 -13.53
CA SER A 76 -15.71 -10.01 -12.48
C SER A 76 -16.90 -9.67 -11.58
N VAL A 77 -17.04 -8.40 -11.17
CA VAL A 77 -18.21 -7.93 -10.42
C VAL A 77 -19.49 -8.12 -11.24
N LEU A 78 -19.47 -7.79 -12.54
CA LEU A 78 -20.63 -7.94 -13.40
C LEU A 78 -21.08 -9.40 -13.52
N TRP A 79 -20.14 -10.33 -13.73
CA TRP A 79 -20.42 -11.75 -13.79
C TRP A 79 -21.02 -12.28 -12.47
N ASN A 80 -20.39 -11.94 -11.35
CA ASN A 80 -20.88 -12.30 -10.02
C ASN A 80 -22.23 -11.63 -9.73
N TRP A 81 -22.49 -10.44 -10.25
CA TRP A 81 -23.77 -9.75 -10.08
C TRP A 81 -24.92 -10.47 -10.77
N VAL A 82 -24.70 -10.97 -11.98
CA VAL A 82 -25.69 -11.80 -12.67
C VAL A 82 -26.02 -13.04 -11.85
N ILE A 83 -25.01 -13.77 -11.38
CA ILE A 83 -25.21 -15.01 -10.61
C ILE A 83 -25.94 -14.73 -9.29
N THR A 84 -25.48 -13.73 -8.53
CA THR A 84 -26.08 -13.37 -7.24
C THR A 84 -27.49 -12.83 -7.40
N PHE A 85 -27.77 -12.03 -8.44
CA PHE A 85 -29.11 -11.52 -8.72
C PHE A 85 -30.08 -12.64 -9.09
N ILE A 86 -29.67 -13.60 -9.91
CA ILE A 86 -30.49 -14.77 -10.24
C ILE A 86 -30.79 -15.58 -8.97
N GLY A 87 -29.78 -15.87 -8.15
CA GLY A 87 -29.95 -16.59 -6.90
C GLY A 87 -30.92 -15.90 -5.94
N LEU A 88 -30.75 -14.58 -5.74
CA LEU A 88 -31.64 -13.76 -4.91
C LEU A 88 -33.07 -13.69 -5.49
N SER A 89 -33.22 -13.62 -6.81
CA SER A 89 -34.53 -13.56 -7.46
C SER A 89 -35.31 -14.86 -7.27
N ILE A 90 -34.64 -16.00 -7.43
CA ILE A 90 -35.25 -17.32 -7.18
C ILE A 90 -35.66 -17.43 -5.72
N PHE A 91 -34.77 -17.08 -4.78
CA PHE A 91 -35.09 -17.05 -3.36
C PHE A 91 -36.31 -16.16 -3.06
N TRP A 92 -36.36 -14.96 -3.67
CA TRP A 92 -37.46 -14.02 -3.48
C TRP A 92 -38.80 -14.54 -4.00
N ILE A 93 -38.82 -15.32 -5.08
CA ILE A 93 -40.03 -15.99 -5.57
C ILE A 93 -40.59 -16.93 -4.49
N PHE A 94 -39.74 -17.73 -3.84
CA PHE A 94 -40.19 -18.65 -2.78
C PHE A 94 -40.73 -17.88 -1.58
N VAL A 95 -40.03 -16.83 -1.14
CA VAL A 95 -40.49 -15.97 -0.03
C VAL A 95 -41.83 -15.33 -0.37
N GLY A 96 -41.95 -14.74 -1.56
CA GLY A 96 -43.18 -14.13 -2.04
C GLY A 96 -44.33 -15.12 -2.15
N ALA A 97 -44.07 -16.35 -2.59
CA ALA A 97 -45.08 -17.39 -2.70
C ALA A 97 -45.66 -17.82 -1.36
N ILE A 98 -44.80 -18.00 -0.36
CA ILE A 98 -45.23 -18.34 0.99
C ILE A 98 -45.98 -17.16 1.60
N TYR A 99 -45.42 -15.95 1.51
CA TYR A 99 -45.99 -14.78 2.16
C TYR A 99 -47.33 -14.36 1.55
N TYR A 100 -47.39 -14.14 0.24
CA TYR A 100 -48.62 -13.70 -0.41
C TYR A 100 -49.62 -14.84 -0.60
N GLY A 101 -49.15 -16.01 -1.04
CA GLY A 101 -50.03 -17.14 -1.36
C GLY A 101 -50.53 -17.92 -0.15
N MET A 102 -49.66 -18.23 0.82
CA MET A 102 -50.04 -19.09 1.96
C MET A 102 -50.47 -18.29 3.19
N ILE A 103 -49.76 -17.21 3.54
CA ILE A 103 -50.05 -16.44 4.75
C ILE A 103 -51.21 -15.47 4.51
N LEU A 104 -51.14 -14.69 3.42
CA LEU A 104 -52.16 -13.69 3.11
C LEU A 104 -53.31 -14.23 2.24
N GLY A 105 -53.16 -15.41 1.65
CA GLY A 105 -54.21 -16.03 0.81
C GLY A 105 -54.53 -15.24 -0.45
N LEU A 106 -53.59 -14.43 -0.95
CA LEU A 106 -53.75 -13.62 -2.15
C LEU A 106 -53.52 -14.46 -3.41
N ALA A 107 -54.18 -14.08 -4.50
CA ALA A 107 -53.86 -14.62 -5.81
C ALA A 107 -52.42 -14.24 -6.18
N MET A 108 -51.65 -15.24 -6.60
CA MET A 108 -50.25 -15.09 -6.92
C MET A 108 -50.08 -14.33 -8.24
N ASP A 109 -49.60 -13.09 -8.15
CA ASP A 109 -49.20 -12.28 -9.30
C ASP A 109 -47.69 -11.99 -9.25
N THR A 110 -47.04 -12.02 -10.41
CA THR A 110 -45.63 -11.63 -10.54
C THR A 110 -45.42 -10.18 -10.13
N ASN A 111 -46.39 -9.29 -10.34
CA ASN A 111 -46.29 -7.89 -9.93
C ASN A 111 -46.34 -7.69 -8.40
N LEU A 112 -46.95 -8.63 -7.67
CA LEU A 112 -46.95 -8.62 -6.20
C LEU A 112 -45.57 -8.99 -5.64
N ILE A 113 -44.93 -10.01 -6.25
CA ILE A 113 -43.62 -10.49 -5.85
C ILE A 113 -42.52 -9.52 -6.32
N PHE A 114 -42.55 -9.13 -7.59
CA PHE A 114 -41.61 -8.21 -8.22
C PHE A 114 -42.30 -6.87 -8.48
N ASN A 115 -42.25 -6.00 -7.47
CA ASN A 115 -42.84 -4.67 -7.53
C ASN A 115 -41.75 -3.59 -7.61
N ASN A 116 -42.19 -2.34 -7.73
CA ASN A 116 -41.30 -1.19 -7.88
C ASN A 116 -40.38 -0.93 -6.66
N THR A 117 -40.58 -1.65 -5.56
CA THR A 117 -39.76 -1.60 -4.34
C THR A 117 -38.84 -2.82 -4.23
N SER A 118 -39.34 -4.03 -4.48
CA SER A 118 -38.54 -5.26 -4.36
C SER A 118 -37.47 -5.36 -5.44
N ILE A 119 -37.76 -4.97 -6.68
CA ILE A 119 -36.79 -4.99 -7.79
C ILE A 119 -35.53 -4.16 -7.48
N PRO A 120 -35.62 -2.87 -7.10
CA PRO A 120 -34.42 -2.09 -6.79
C PRO A 120 -33.68 -2.61 -5.54
N ILE A 121 -34.40 -3.13 -4.54
CA ILE A 121 -33.78 -3.77 -3.37
C ILE A 121 -32.96 -4.99 -3.82
N LEU A 122 -33.53 -5.87 -4.64
CA LEU A 122 -32.83 -7.03 -5.17
C LEU A 122 -31.61 -6.64 -5.97
N LEU A 123 -31.70 -5.60 -6.81
CA LEU A 123 -30.56 -5.08 -7.59
C LEU A 123 -29.43 -4.55 -6.70
N ILE A 124 -29.75 -3.77 -5.66
CA ILE A 124 -28.76 -3.21 -4.75
C ILE A 124 -28.12 -4.30 -3.89
N VAL A 125 -28.93 -5.18 -3.29
CA VAL A 125 -28.43 -6.24 -2.41
C VAL A 125 -27.59 -7.25 -3.21
N SER A 126 -28.01 -7.61 -4.42
CA SER A 126 -27.18 -8.48 -5.26
C SER A 126 -25.90 -7.81 -5.71
N LEU A 127 -25.90 -6.50 -6.01
CA LEU A 127 -24.70 -5.76 -6.38
C LEU A 127 -23.68 -5.72 -5.23
N LEU A 128 -24.15 -5.45 -4.01
CA LEU A 128 -23.32 -5.49 -2.80
C LEU A 128 -22.74 -6.89 -2.58
N GLY A 129 -23.57 -7.94 -2.71
CA GLY A 129 -23.14 -9.33 -2.62
C GLY A 129 -22.09 -9.68 -3.67
N ALA A 130 -22.26 -9.22 -4.91
CA ALA A 130 -21.32 -9.44 -6.00
C ALA A 130 -19.97 -8.78 -5.76
N ILE A 131 -19.95 -7.53 -5.29
CA ILE A 131 -18.72 -6.81 -4.94
C ILE A 131 -17.97 -7.57 -3.85
N LEU A 132 -18.66 -7.98 -2.78
CA LEU A 132 -18.06 -8.74 -1.67
C LEU A 132 -17.51 -10.09 -2.15
N LEU A 133 -18.25 -10.80 -3.00
CA LEU A 133 -17.82 -12.07 -3.58
C LEU A 133 -16.58 -11.90 -4.46
N THR A 134 -16.55 -10.88 -5.31
CA THR A 134 -15.37 -10.59 -6.15
C THR A 134 -14.15 -10.25 -5.31
N ILE A 135 -14.30 -9.46 -4.24
CA ILE A 135 -13.20 -9.15 -3.31
C ILE A 135 -12.70 -10.43 -2.63
N ALA A 136 -13.61 -11.33 -2.23
CA ALA A 136 -13.24 -12.61 -1.62
C ALA A 136 -12.47 -13.51 -2.59
N GLN A 137 -12.89 -13.60 -3.85
CA GLN A 137 -12.22 -14.39 -4.90
C GLN A 137 -10.82 -13.90 -5.23
N ILE A 138 -10.54 -12.60 -5.12
CA ILE A 138 -9.20 -12.04 -5.37
C ILE A 138 -8.24 -12.32 -4.20
N ARG A 139 -8.78 -12.58 -3.00
CA ARG A 139 -7.98 -12.84 -1.79
C ARG A 139 -7.48 -14.29 -1.72
N GLU A 140 -8.21 -15.22 -2.32
CA GLU A 140 -7.83 -16.63 -2.45
C GLU A 140 -6.74 -16.83 -3.50
#